data_AF-A0A269PTG8-F1
#
_entry.id   AF-A0A269PTG8-F1
#
_cell.length_a   1.000
_cell.length_b   1.000
_cell.length_c   1.000
_cell.angle_alpha   90.00
_cell.angle_beta   90.00
_cell.angle_gamma   90.00
#
_symmetry.space_group_name_H-M   'P 1'
#
loop_
_entity.id
_entity.type
_entity.pdbx_description
1 polymer ?
#
loop_
_entity_poly.entity_id
_entity_poly.type
_entity_poly.pdbx_seq_one_letter_code
_entity_poly.pdbx_strand_id
1 'polypeptide(L)'
;MSCESPFQDMADLNHLHYQKESDLSQTEHIANIPILFAKGLDPDKPLKIGSDNMIMGTSEFADMYYVGHDAKGTGSTRTSINSLEFQMQTLCMEFVTNKQGAETATGRAISADGNNSLLSAMALNLADTAALVIKTMAKFVLVDDLDVTIDIHTDYGVTMSSEELNALSKAYEEETLTNEEYLTELKRRGVLRAGFDIEDNLTKIATFKAQTAANTVDTDSSSSPSPVVDVSDAA
;
A
#
# COMPACT_ATOMS: atom_id res chain seq x y z
N MET A 1 7.33 -34.16 -1.64
CA MET A 1 7.80 -32.97 -0.90
C MET A 1 6.68 -31.96 -0.98
N SER A 2 5.81 -31.87 0.03
CA SER A 2 4.78 -30.82 0.05
C SER A 2 5.46 -29.53 0.49
N CYS A 3 5.53 -28.55 -0.40
CA CYS A 3 5.96 -27.20 -0.01
C CYS A 3 4.80 -26.59 0.80
N GLU A 4 5.05 -26.21 2.04
CA GLU A 4 4.07 -25.51 2.86
C GLU A 4 3.93 -24.08 2.33
N SER A 5 2.68 -23.63 2.16
CA SER A 5 2.41 -22.32 1.57
C SER A 5 2.83 -21.22 2.56
N PRO A 6 3.53 -20.16 2.12
CA PRO A 6 3.85 -19.02 2.98
C PRO A 6 2.61 -18.26 3.47
N PHE A 7 1.42 -18.54 2.90
CA PHE A 7 0.15 -17.94 3.30
C PHE A 7 -0.70 -18.84 4.20
N GLN A 8 -0.18 -19.99 4.63
CA GLN A 8 -0.93 -20.94 5.45
C GLN A 8 -1.41 -20.30 6.77
N ASP A 9 -0.51 -19.62 7.49
CA ASP A 9 -0.83 -18.95 8.74
C ASP A 9 -1.91 -17.86 8.58
N MET A 10 -1.89 -17.14 7.45
CA MET A 10 -2.91 -16.14 7.14
C MET A 10 -4.27 -16.77 6.83
N ALA A 11 -4.29 -17.93 6.15
CA ALA A 11 -5.52 -18.67 5.90
C ALA A 11 -6.16 -19.17 7.21
N ASP A 12 -5.33 -19.65 8.14
CA ASP A 12 -5.80 -20.13 9.44
C ASP A 12 -6.35 -18.97 10.31
N LEU A 13 -5.70 -17.80 10.28
CA LEU A 13 -6.22 -16.60 10.95
C LEU A 13 -7.51 -16.07 10.33
N ASN A 14 -7.64 -16.08 9.00
CA ASN A 14 -8.89 -15.73 8.32
C ASN A 14 -10.04 -16.66 8.77
N HIS A 15 -9.76 -17.96 8.86
CA HIS A 15 -10.75 -18.92 9.34
C HIS A 15 -11.20 -18.62 10.77
N LEU A 16 -10.25 -18.33 11.66
CA LEU A 16 -10.52 -17.95 13.04
C LEU A 16 -11.27 -16.62 13.15
N HIS A 17 -10.97 -15.65 12.28
CA HIS A 17 -11.67 -14.37 12.19
C HIS A 17 -13.16 -14.58 11.89
N TYR A 18 -13.48 -15.32 10.83
CA TYR A 18 -14.86 -15.62 10.45
C TYR A 18 -15.64 -16.33 11.56
N GLN A 19 -15.03 -17.30 12.24
CA GLN A 19 -15.68 -18.00 13.35
C GLN A 19 -16.03 -17.04 14.49
N LYS A 20 -15.08 -16.19 14.90
CA LYS A 20 -15.27 -15.23 16.00
C LYS A 20 -16.30 -14.15 15.65
N GLU A 21 -16.30 -13.66 14.42
CA GLU A 21 -17.26 -12.66 13.96
C GLU A 21 -18.69 -13.22 13.92
N SER A 22 -18.84 -14.46 13.45
CA SER A 22 -20.11 -15.18 13.47
C SER A 22 -20.65 -15.33 14.90
N ASP A 23 -19.80 -15.78 15.83
CA ASP A 23 -20.19 -15.97 17.24
C ASP A 23 -20.53 -14.64 17.93
N LEU A 24 -19.79 -13.57 17.62
CA LEU A 24 -20.08 -12.23 18.11
C LEU A 24 -21.46 -11.76 17.65
N SER A 25 -21.74 -11.87 16.35
CA SER A 25 -23.02 -11.46 15.75
C SER A 25 -24.19 -12.22 16.36
N GLN A 26 -24.01 -13.53 16.59
CA GLN A 26 -25.01 -14.36 17.25
C GLN A 26 -25.24 -13.94 18.71
N THR A 27 -24.15 -13.64 19.44
CA THR A 27 -24.24 -13.19 20.84
C THR A 27 -24.94 -11.84 20.94
N GLU A 28 -24.62 -10.90 20.05
CA GLU A 28 -25.29 -9.60 19.96
C GLU A 28 -26.78 -9.75 19.64
N HIS A 29 -27.12 -10.64 18.71
CA HIS A 29 -28.51 -10.94 18.40
C HIS A 29 -29.28 -11.46 19.62
N ILE A 30 -28.73 -12.44 20.34
CA ILE A 30 -29.36 -13.01 21.54
C ILE A 30 -29.45 -11.98 22.67
N ALA A 31 -28.39 -11.18 22.88
CA ALA A 31 -28.36 -10.15 23.92
C ALA A 31 -29.43 -9.06 23.69
N ASN A 32 -29.77 -8.78 22.43
CA ASN A 32 -30.81 -7.80 22.06
C ASN A 32 -32.25 -8.32 22.24
N ILE A 33 -32.45 -9.61 22.53
CA ILE A 33 -33.76 -10.22 22.77
C ILE A 33 -33.90 -10.50 24.27
N PRO A 34 -34.35 -9.53 25.08
CA PRO A 34 -34.51 -9.73 26.51
C PRO A 34 -35.66 -10.70 26.80
N ILE A 35 -35.51 -11.49 27.86
CA ILE A 35 -36.54 -12.43 28.31
C ILE A 35 -37.43 -11.71 29.33
N LEU A 36 -38.73 -11.76 29.11
CA LEU A 36 -39.69 -11.22 30.07
C LEU A 36 -39.81 -12.15 31.27
N PHE A 37 -39.47 -11.66 32.46
CA PHE A 37 -39.75 -12.35 33.71
C PHE A 37 -40.94 -11.70 34.40
N ALA A 38 -41.89 -12.54 34.82
CA ALA A 38 -43.10 -12.12 35.50
C ALA A 38 -43.26 -12.93 36.80
N LYS A 39 -43.48 -12.23 37.92
CA LYS A 39 -43.74 -12.82 39.23
C LYS A 39 -45.15 -12.41 39.67
N GLY A 40 -45.89 -13.34 40.28
CA GLY A 40 -47.19 -13.04 40.90
C GLY A 40 -48.34 -12.75 39.91
N LEU A 41 -48.23 -13.22 38.67
CA LEU A 41 -49.32 -13.19 37.70
C LEU A 41 -50.31 -14.36 37.90
N ASP A 42 -51.56 -14.10 37.51
CA ASP A 42 -52.67 -15.05 37.57
C ASP A 42 -52.48 -16.16 36.51
N PRO A 43 -52.38 -17.45 36.90
CA PRO A 43 -52.04 -18.54 35.98
C PRO A 43 -53.13 -18.84 34.94
N ASP A 44 -54.38 -18.42 35.19
CA ASP A 44 -55.53 -18.75 34.33
C ASP A 44 -55.74 -17.74 33.19
N LYS A 45 -55.01 -16.62 33.16
CA LYS A 45 -55.13 -15.59 32.11
C LYS A 45 -53.98 -15.71 31.10
N PRO A 46 -54.27 -15.78 29.79
CA PRO A 46 -53.23 -15.79 28.77
C PRO A 46 -52.48 -14.45 28.77
N LEU A 47 -51.16 -14.50 28.95
CA LEU A 47 -50.28 -13.33 28.84
C LEU A 47 -50.21 -12.88 27.38
N LYS A 48 -50.86 -11.76 27.06
CA LYS A 48 -50.77 -11.12 25.74
C LYS A 48 -49.77 -9.97 25.81
N ILE A 49 -48.66 -10.11 25.10
CA ILE A 49 -47.64 -9.08 24.97
C ILE A 49 -47.84 -8.42 23.60
N GLY A 50 -48.09 -7.11 23.60
CA GLY A 50 -48.25 -6.33 22.37
C GLY A 50 -48.48 -4.85 22.70
N SER A 51 -48.28 -3.96 21.73
CA SER A 51 -48.45 -2.50 21.91
C SER A 51 -49.83 -2.11 22.44
N ASP A 52 -50.85 -2.90 22.09
CA ASP A 52 -52.26 -2.60 22.37
C ASP A 52 -52.78 -3.32 23.63
N ASN A 53 -51.93 -4.10 24.31
CA ASN A 53 -52.32 -4.89 25.47
C ASN A 53 -51.60 -4.42 26.73
N MET A 54 -52.37 -4.07 27.75
CA MET A 54 -51.85 -3.72 29.08
C MET A 54 -51.82 -4.95 29.98
N ILE A 55 -50.69 -5.20 30.64
CA ILE A 55 -50.52 -6.31 31.57
C ILE A 55 -50.88 -5.84 32.98
N MET A 56 -51.81 -6.53 33.65
CA MET A 56 -52.29 -6.20 35.00
C MET A 56 -51.95 -7.32 35.97
N GLY A 57 -51.20 -7.00 37.03
CA GLY A 57 -50.99 -7.89 38.18
C GLY A 57 -52.18 -7.82 39.13
N THR A 58 -52.66 -8.98 39.60
CA THR A 58 -53.77 -9.04 40.59
C THR A 58 -53.26 -9.17 42.03
N SER A 59 -51.98 -9.53 42.22
CA SER A 59 -51.34 -9.69 43.52
C SER A 59 -50.54 -8.45 43.92
N GLU A 60 -50.49 -8.12 45.21
CA GLU A 60 -49.67 -7.03 45.78
C GLU A 60 -48.16 -7.26 45.56
N PHE A 61 -47.74 -8.51 45.29
CA PHE A 61 -46.36 -8.88 44.97
C PHE A 61 -46.10 -9.11 43.48
N ALA A 62 -47.00 -8.67 42.61
CA ALA A 62 -46.84 -8.80 41.17
C ALA A 62 -45.76 -7.84 40.67
N ASP A 63 -44.74 -8.40 40.01
CA ASP A 63 -43.63 -7.63 39.45
C ASP A 63 -43.25 -8.19 38.08
N MET A 64 -42.80 -7.31 37.19
CA MET A 64 -42.44 -7.64 35.82
C MET A 64 -41.26 -6.81 35.35
N TYR A 65 -40.22 -7.49 34.89
CA TYR A 65 -39.03 -6.86 34.37
C TYR A 65 -38.42 -7.66 33.23
N TYR A 66 -37.70 -6.97 32.36
CA TYR A 66 -36.90 -7.59 31.32
C TYR A 66 -35.57 -8.05 31.91
N VAL A 67 -35.31 -9.35 31.82
CA VAL A 67 -34.02 -9.94 32.16
C VAL A 67 -33.18 -9.99 30.89
N GLY A 68 -32.18 -9.12 30.82
CA GLY A 68 -31.16 -9.16 29.78
C GLY A 68 -30.03 -10.11 30.15
N HIS A 69 -29.35 -10.64 29.14
CA HIS A 69 -28.08 -11.34 29.32
C HIS A 69 -26.96 -10.32 29.64
N ASP A 70 -26.02 -10.66 30.53
CA ASP A 70 -24.87 -9.80 30.82
C ASP A 70 -23.95 -9.75 29.59
N ALA A 71 -23.92 -8.61 28.91
CA ALA A 71 -23.15 -8.39 27.67
C ALA A 71 -21.65 -8.13 27.90
N LYS A 72 -21.12 -8.29 29.12
CA LYS A 72 -19.67 -8.12 29.39
C LYS A 72 -18.79 -9.04 28.53
N GLY A 73 -19.28 -10.23 28.17
CA GLY A 73 -18.57 -11.14 27.27
C GLY A 73 -18.45 -10.63 25.83
N THR A 74 -19.39 -9.80 25.37
CA THR A 74 -19.35 -9.19 24.04
C THR A 74 -18.17 -8.23 23.89
N GLY A 75 -17.90 -7.45 24.95
CA GLY A 75 -16.78 -6.50 24.97
C GLY A 75 -15.42 -7.20 24.86
N SER A 76 -15.21 -8.30 25.60
CA SER A 76 -13.95 -9.06 25.53
C SER A 76 -13.77 -9.76 24.17
N THR A 77 -14.86 -10.26 23.57
CA THR A 77 -14.83 -10.83 22.22
C THR A 77 -14.45 -9.78 21.17
N ARG A 78 -15.00 -8.56 21.26
CA ARG A 78 -14.63 -7.43 20.38
C ARG A 78 -13.13 -7.11 20.48
N THR A 79 -12.58 -7.04 21.69
CA THR A 79 -11.13 -6.83 21.90
C THR A 79 -10.30 -7.98 21.33
N SER A 80 -10.76 -9.22 21.45
CA SER A 80 -10.09 -10.39 20.86
C SER A 80 -10.05 -10.31 19.33
N ILE A 81 -11.11 -9.85 18.68
CA ILE A 81 -11.14 -9.68 17.20
C ILE A 81 -10.17 -8.58 16.77
N ASN A 82 -10.19 -7.42 17.43
CA ASN A 82 -9.24 -6.35 17.13
C ASN A 82 -7.78 -6.80 17.30
N SER A 83 -7.50 -7.63 18.31
CA SER A 83 -6.16 -8.20 18.53
C SER A 83 -5.76 -9.17 17.43
N LEU A 84 -6.72 -9.91 16.88
CA LEU A 84 -6.52 -10.84 15.78
C LEU A 84 -6.30 -10.08 14.46
N GLU A 85 -7.06 -9.02 14.19
CA GLU A 85 -6.86 -8.14 13.03
C GLU A 85 -5.48 -7.49 13.05
N PHE A 86 -5.00 -7.09 14.23
CA PHE A 86 -3.62 -6.59 14.39
C PHE A 86 -2.56 -7.66 14.06
N GLN A 87 -2.78 -8.92 14.45
CA GLN A 87 -1.89 -10.03 14.08
C GLN A 87 -1.90 -10.27 12.57
N MET A 88 -3.08 -10.28 11.94
CA MET A 88 -3.22 -10.39 10.49
C MET A 88 -2.49 -9.25 9.77
N GLN A 89 -2.65 -8.01 10.24
CA GLN A 89 -1.93 -6.86 9.70
C GLN A 89 -0.42 -7.04 9.84
N THR A 90 0.06 -7.52 10.99
CA THR A 90 1.49 -7.75 11.24
C THR A 90 2.08 -8.77 10.27
N LEU A 91 1.38 -9.88 10.03
CA LEU A 91 1.81 -10.89 9.05
C LEU A 91 1.83 -10.34 7.63
N CYS A 92 0.81 -9.56 7.24
CA CYS A 92 0.82 -8.89 5.94
C CYS A 92 1.97 -7.88 5.80
N MET A 93 2.28 -7.14 6.88
CA MET A 93 3.39 -6.20 6.89
C MET A 93 4.75 -6.89 6.81
N GLU A 94 4.91 -8.10 7.33
CA GLU A 94 6.18 -8.85 7.25
C GLU A 94 6.64 -9.06 5.81
N PHE A 95 5.72 -9.23 4.86
CA PHE A 95 6.06 -9.40 3.44
C PHE A 95 6.64 -8.15 2.80
N VAL A 96 6.19 -6.97 3.24
CA VAL A 96 6.58 -5.66 2.69
C VAL A 96 7.75 -5.07 3.48
N THR A 97 7.84 -5.37 4.77
CA THR A 97 8.87 -4.84 5.65
C THR A 97 10.21 -5.39 5.24
N ASN A 98 11.09 -4.48 4.81
CA ASN A 98 12.47 -4.82 4.49
C ASN A 98 13.15 -5.25 5.80
N LYS A 99 13.74 -6.46 5.85
CA LYS A 99 14.47 -6.94 7.04
C LYS A 99 15.72 -6.10 7.22
N GLN A 100 15.60 -4.94 7.89
CA GLN A 100 16.74 -4.17 8.35
C GLN A 100 17.36 -4.91 9.53
N GLY A 101 18.21 -5.88 9.24
CA GLY A 101 19.12 -6.43 10.23
C GLY A 101 19.99 -5.30 10.81
N ALA A 102 20.27 -5.37 12.11
CA ALA A 102 21.20 -4.47 12.77
C ALA A 102 22.62 -4.70 12.24
N GLU A 103 22.93 -4.16 11.06
CA GLU A 103 24.26 -4.16 10.48
C GLU A 103 24.86 -2.76 10.42
N THR A 104 26.17 -2.77 10.55
CA THR A 104 27.09 -1.63 10.49
C THR A 104 26.80 -0.73 9.28
N ALA A 105 27.25 0.53 9.31
CA ALA A 105 26.96 1.52 8.26
C ALA A 105 27.23 1.03 6.82
N THR A 106 28.15 0.08 6.63
CA THR A 106 28.44 -0.59 5.35
C THR A 106 27.39 -1.63 4.96
N GLY A 107 26.86 -2.40 5.92
CA GLY A 107 25.77 -3.36 5.68
C GLY A 107 24.45 -2.68 5.35
N ARG A 108 24.23 -1.45 5.84
CA ARG A 108 23.07 -0.62 5.47
C ARG A 108 23.08 -0.20 4.00
N ALA A 109 24.24 0.15 3.42
CA ALA A 109 24.33 0.47 2.00
C ALA A 109 24.02 -0.76 1.12
N ILE A 110 24.57 -1.92 1.47
CA ILE A 110 24.34 -3.18 0.74
C ILE A 110 22.90 -3.68 0.92
N SER A 111 22.32 -3.51 2.12
CA SER A 111 20.92 -3.88 2.41
C SER A 111 19.90 -2.86 1.87
N ALA A 112 20.33 -1.63 1.56
CA ALA A 112 19.49 -0.63 0.90
C ALA A 112 19.43 -0.83 -0.62
N ASP A 113 20.50 -1.35 -1.23
CA ASP A 113 20.53 -1.67 -2.66
C ASP A 113 19.84 -3.02 -2.99
N GLY A 114 19.77 -3.94 -2.02
CA GLY A 114 18.96 -5.15 -2.15
C GLY A 114 17.56 -4.94 -1.60
N ASN A 115 16.53 -4.96 -2.46
CA ASN A 115 15.14 -5.13 -2.03
C ASN A 115 15.00 -6.49 -1.32
N ASN A 116 15.34 -6.56 -0.03
CA ASN A 116 15.34 -7.77 0.80
C ASN A 116 13.97 -8.04 1.44
N SER A 117 12.89 -7.62 0.78
CA SER A 117 11.55 -8.02 1.18
C SER A 117 11.31 -9.46 0.75
N LEU A 118 10.57 -10.22 1.57
CA LEU A 118 10.15 -11.57 1.21
C LEU A 118 9.35 -11.56 -0.10
N LEU A 119 8.60 -10.48 -0.34
CA LEU A 119 7.86 -10.26 -1.58
C LEU A 119 8.76 -10.12 -2.81
N SER A 120 9.88 -9.40 -2.71
CA SER A 120 10.90 -9.28 -3.77
C SER A 120 11.51 -10.63 -4.11
N ALA A 121 11.84 -11.44 -3.10
CA ALA A 121 12.32 -12.80 -3.33
C ALA A 121 11.29 -13.67 -4.07
N MET A 122 10.01 -13.59 -3.70
CA MET A 122 8.94 -14.31 -4.41
C MET A 122 8.77 -13.86 -5.86
N ALA A 123 8.86 -12.55 -6.11
CA ALA A 123 8.79 -11.96 -7.44
C ALA A 123 9.95 -12.43 -8.32
N LEU A 124 11.18 -12.45 -7.80
CA LEU A 124 12.35 -12.94 -8.55
C LEU A 124 12.24 -14.44 -8.86
N ASN A 125 11.79 -15.27 -7.91
CA ASN A 125 11.54 -16.68 -8.16
C ASN A 125 10.48 -16.90 -9.26
N LEU A 126 9.48 -16.02 -9.34
CA LEU A 126 8.48 -16.04 -10.40
C LEU A 126 9.11 -15.67 -11.76
N ALA A 127 9.95 -14.64 -11.83
CA ALA A 127 10.69 -14.28 -13.04
C ALA A 127 11.53 -15.47 -13.55
N ASP A 128 12.30 -16.11 -12.66
CA ASP A 128 13.14 -17.26 -13.01
C ASP A 128 12.31 -18.45 -13.52
N THR A 129 11.20 -18.74 -12.84
CA THR A 129 10.30 -19.82 -13.24
C THR A 129 9.65 -19.54 -14.59
N ALA A 130 9.20 -18.31 -14.83
CA ALA A 130 8.64 -17.90 -16.11
C ALA A 130 9.67 -17.95 -17.24
N ALA A 131 10.91 -17.54 -16.97
CA ALA A 131 12.01 -17.64 -17.94
C ALA A 131 12.29 -19.12 -18.28
N LEU A 132 12.26 -20.02 -17.29
CA LEU A 132 12.40 -21.46 -17.51
C LEU A 132 11.27 -22.03 -18.37
N VAL A 133 10.03 -21.60 -18.15
CA VAL A 133 8.86 -22.03 -18.95
C VAL A 133 9.05 -21.60 -20.41
N ILE A 134 9.45 -20.35 -20.66
CA ILE A 134 9.68 -19.85 -22.02
C ILE A 134 10.86 -20.59 -22.69
N LYS A 135 11.97 -20.81 -21.96
CA LYS A 135 13.10 -21.61 -22.46
C LYS A 135 12.68 -23.04 -22.79
N THR A 136 11.77 -23.62 -22.02
CA THR A 136 11.23 -24.96 -22.30
C THR A 136 10.31 -24.95 -23.52
N MET A 137 9.48 -23.91 -23.69
CA MET A 137 8.66 -23.72 -24.89
C MET A 137 9.51 -23.51 -26.15
N ALA A 138 10.61 -22.77 -26.06
CA ALA A 138 11.53 -22.54 -27.19
C ALA A 138 12.14 -23.84 -27.73
N LYS A 139 12.46 -24.79 -26.84
CA LYS A 139 12.92 -26.14 -27.22
C LYS A 139 11.88 -26.92 -28.03
N PHE A 140 10.59 -26.73 -27.78
CA PHE A 140 9.53 -27.36 -28.57
C PHE A 140 9.39 -26.77 -29.98
N VAL A 141 9.83 -25.52 -30.19
CA VAL A 141 9.80 -24.83 -31.48
C VAL A 141 11.11 -25.01 -32.25
N LEU A 142 12.05 -25.82 -31.74
CA LEU A 142 13.38 -26.05 -32.31
C LEU A 142 14.20 -24.76 -32.47
N VAL A 143 13.98 -23.79 -31.58
CA VAL A 143 14.83 -22.61 -31.46
C VAL A 143 15.88 -22.93 -30.40
N ASP A 144 17.09 -23.23 -30.86
CA ASP A 144 18.25 -23.42 -30.00
C ASP A 144 18.83 -22.05 -29.59
N ASP A 145 19.26 -21.93 -28.33
CA ASP A 145 19.91 -20.74 -27.74
C ASP A 145 19.07 -19.46 -27.57
N LEU A 146 17.82 -19.58 -27.10
CA LEU A 146 17.06 -18.41 -26.65
C LEU A 146 17.48 -17.98 -25.22
N ASP A 147 18.15 -16.84 -25.11
CA ASP A 147 18.33 -16.16 -23.84
C ASP A 147 17.07 -15.34 -23.50
N VAL A 148 16.50 -15.60 -22.33
CA VAL A 148 15.25 -14.99 -21.87
C VAL A 148 15.52 -14.38 -20.51
N THR A 149 15.45 -13.06 -20.47
CA THR A 149 15.46 -12.28 -19.23
C THR A 149 14.05 -11.72 -19.02
N ILE A 150 13.52 -11.91 -17.82
CA ILE A 150 12.24 -11.34 -17.40
C ILE A 150 12.57 -10.35 -16.29
N ASP A 151 12.36 -9.08 -16.59
CA ASP A 151 12.52 -8.02 -15.61
C ASP A 151 11.21 -7.81 -14.84
N ILE A 152 11.26 -7.98 -13.52
CA ILE A 152 10.15 -7.70 -12.62
C ILE A 152 10.59 -6.56 -11.71
N HIS A 153 9.80 -5.49 -11.70
CA HIS A 153 10.01 -4.36 -10.82
C HIS A 153 9.68 -4.80 -9.39
N THR A 154 10.70 -4.89 -8.53
CA THR A 154 10.58 -5.33 -7.13
C THR A 154 10.71 -4.18 -6.13
N ASP A 155 10.57 -2.93 -6.58
CA ASP A 155 10.61 -1.77 -5.70
C ASP A 155 9.31 -1.65 -4.89
N TYR A 156 9.37 -2.14 -3.65
CA TYR A 156 8.29 -2.07 -2.68
C TYR A 156 8.66 -1.05 -1.60
N GLY A 157 8.08 0.15 -1.67
CA GLY A 157 8.11 1.10 -0.56
C GLY A 157 9.11 2.24 -0.65
N VAL A 158 9.68 2.57 -1.82
CA VAL A 158 10.30 3.88 -2.03
C VAL A 158 9.21 4.94 -2.18
N THR A 159 8.54 5.27 -1.07
CA THR A 159 7.81 6.54 -0.93
C THR A 159 8.78 7.56 -0.37
N MET A 160 9.23 8.45 -1.24
CA MET A 160 10.18 9.55 -0.99
C MET A 160 9.97 10.28 0.35
N SER A 161 11.07 10.57 1.04
CA SER A 161 11.18 11.81 1.83
C SER A 161 11.59 12.96 0.90
N SER A 162 11.03 14.16 1.08
CA SER A 162 11.40 15.33 0.25
C SER A 162 12.89 15.71 0.40
N GLU A 163 13.53 15.23 1.46
CA GLU A 163 14.93 15.45 1.80
C GLU A 163 15.88 14.69 0.85
N GLU A 164 15.54 13.45 0.49
CA GLU A 164 16.35 12.63 -0.43
C GLU A 164 16.32 13.14 -1.88
N LEU A 165 15.19 13.72 -2.31
CA LEU A 165 15.11 14.39 -3.63
C LEU A 165 15.98 15.64 -3.66
N ASN A 166 15.95 16.44 -2.59
CA ASN A 166 16.79 17.63 -2.49
C ASN A 166 18.28 17.28 -2.42
N ALA A 167 18.65 16.19 -1.75
CA ALA A 167 20.03 15.71 -1.73
C ALA A 167 20.52 15.26 -3.11
N LEU A 168 19.66 14.57 -3.88
CA LEU A 168 20.00 14.12 -5.23
C LEU A 168 20.11 15.29 -6.21
N SER A 169 19.19 16.26 -6.15
CA SER A 169 19.27 17.49 -6.95
C SER A 169 20.54 18.28 -6.65
N LYS A 170 20.95 18.38 -5.36
CA LYS A 170 22.21 19.01 -4.97
C LYS A 170 23.43 18.26 -5.49
N ALA A 171 23.44 16.92 -5.43
CA ALA A 171 24.54 16.12 -5.96
C ALA A 171 24.72 16.31 -7.48
N TYR A 172 23.61 16.54 -8.21
CA TYR A 172 23.63 16.90 -9.62
C TYR A 172 24.14 18.34 -9.84
N GLU A 173 23.70 19.30 -9.04
CA GLU A 173 24.19 20.70 -9.08
C GLU A 173 25.69 20.81 -8.73
N GLU A 174 26.19 19.95 -7.85
CA GLU A 174 27.59 19.85 -7.45
C GLU A 174 28.47 19.08 -8.47
N GLU A 175 27.91 18.68 -9.62
CA GLU A 175 28.57 17.92 -10.70
C GLU A 175 29.19 16.58 -10.26
N THR A 176 28.77 16.05 -9.11
CA THR A 176 29.24 14.74 -8.61
C THR A 176 28.58 13.55 -9.29
N LEU A 177 27.45 13.78 -9.97
CA LEU A 177 26.66 12.76 -10.65
C LEU A 177 26.45 13.14 -12.12
N THR A 178 26.60 12.18 -13.03
CA THR A 178 26.31 12.42 -14.45
C THR A 178 24.81 12.56 -14.68
N ASN A 179 24.41 13.22 -15.77
CA ASN A 179 22.99 13.40 -16.12
C ASN A 179 22.28 12.04 -16.31
N GLU A 180 23.00 11.04 -16.83
CA GLU A 180 22.48 9.69 -17.06
C GLU A 180 22.21 8.96 -15.74
N GLU A 181 23.16 9.02 -14.80
CA GLU A 181 23.03 8.41 -13.47
C GLU A 181 21.96 9.12 -12.64
N TYR A 182 21.84 10.45 -12.76
CA TYR A 182 20.76 11.22 -12.12
C TYR A 182 19.37 10.79 -12.60
N LEU A 183 19.18 10.64 -13.92
CA LEU A 183 17.92 10.19 -14.50
C LEU A 183 17.64 8.72 -14.19
N THR A 184 18.67 7.88 -14.14
CA THR A 184 18.54 6.47 -13.76
C THR A 184 18.13 6.34 -12.30
N GLU A 185 18.72 7.13 -11.40
CA GLU A 185 18.34 7.17 -9.98
C GLU A 185 16.94 7.75 -9.78
N LEU A 186 16.53 8.76 -10.55
CA LEU A 186 15.15 9.27 -10.51
C LEU A 186 14.12 8.27 -11.06
N LYS A 187 14.49 7.48 -12.07
CA LYS A 187 13.67 6.40 -12.61
C LYS A 187 13.56 5.23 -11.62
N ARG A 188 14.68 4.86 -11.01
CA ARG A 188 14.75 3.88 -9.91
C ARG A 188 13.83 4.30 -8.76
N ARG A 189 13.82 5.58 -8.41
CA ARG A 189 13.00 6.16 -7.32
C ARG A 189 11.55 6.48 -7.71
N GLY A 190 11.10 6.08 -8.90
CA GLY A 190 9.70 6.24 -9.33
C GLY A 190 9.23 7.68 -9.60
N VAL A 191 10.13 8.66 -9.63
CA VAL A 191 9.80 10.06 -9.97
C VAL A 191 9.54 10.20 -11.47
N LEU A 192 10.23 9.40 -12.27
CA LEU A 192 10.04 9.32 -13.71
C LEU A 192 9.09 8.17 -14.07
N ARG A 193 8.29 8.37 -15.12
CA ARG A 193 7.36 7.36 -15.64
C ARG A 193 8.13 6.10 -16.04
N ALA A 194 7.57 4.91 -15.79
CA ALA A 194 8.21 3.62 -16.12
C ALA A 194 8.62 3.47 -17.60
N GLY A 195 7.87 4.06 -18.53
CA GLY A 195 8.18 4.10 -19.96
C GLY A 195 9.09 5.26 -20.39
N PHE A 196 9.76 5.95 -19.46
CA PHE A 196 10.71 7.01 -19.79
C PHE A 196 12.01 6.39 -20.28
N ASP A 197 12.33 6.69 -21.54
CA ASP A 197 13.59 6.32 -22.15
C ASP A 197 14.63 7.41 -21.89
N ILE A 198 15.73 7.01 -21.28
CA ILE A 198 16.81 7.88 -20.81
C ILE A 198 17.63 8.36 -22.03
N GLU A 199 17.87 7.50 -23.01
CA GLU A 199 18.64 7.82 -24.22
C GLU A 199 17.91 8.85 -25.09
N ASP A 200 16.59 8.68 -25.22
CA ASP A 200 15.69 9.61 -25.91
C ASP A 200 15.65 11.00 -25.27
N ASN A 201 15.81 11.09 -23.95
CA ASN A 201 15.83 12.36 -23.25
C ASN A 201 17.17 13.07 -23.42
N LEU A 202 18.29 12.34 -23.36
CA LEU A 202 19.62 12.89 -23.55
C LEU A 202 19.80 13.45 -24.96
N THR A 203 19.29 12.77 -25.99
CA THR A 203 19.28 13.27 -27.36
C THR A 203 18.42 14.52 -27.53
N LYS A 204 17.26 14.60 -26.87
CA LYS A 204 16.42 15.81 -26.82
C LYS A 204 17.10 16.98 -26.11
N ILE A 205 17.84 16.72 -25.03
CA ILE A 205 18.62 17.75 -24.33
C ILE A 205 19.78 18.24 -25.21
N ALA A 206 20.48 17.33 -25.89
CA ALA A 206 21.59 17.69 -26.79
C ALA A 206 21.10 18.54 -27.98
N THR A 207 19.97 18.16 -28.60
CA THR A 207 19.36 18.93 -29.70
C THR A 207 18.83 20.29 -29.23
N PHE A 208 18.21 20.36 -28.04
CA PHE A 208 17.78 21.62 -27.45
C PHE A 208 18.94 22.56 -27.10
N LYS A 209 20.05 22.03 -26.54
CA LYS A 209 21.28 22.79 -26.29
C LYS A 209 21.90 23.30 -27.60
N ALA A 210 21.92 22.47 -28.65
CA ALA A 210 22.42 22.86 -29.97
C ALA A 210 21.57 23.96 -30.62
N GLN A 211 20.23 23.90 -30.49
CA GLN A 211 19.33 24.95 -30.98
C GLN A 211 19.46 26.25 -30.19
N THR A 212 19.67 26.17 -28.88
CA THR A 212 19.90 27.36 -28.03
C THR A 212 21.23 28.03 -28.36
N ALA A 213 22.28 27.25 -28.63
CA ALA A 213 23.58 27.78 -29.06
C ALA A 213 23.55 28.41 -30.47
N ALA A 214 22.74 27.88 -31.39
CA ALA A 214 22.54 28.48 -32.71
C ALA A 214 21.80 29.83 -32.62
N ASN A 215 20.82 29.94 -31.73
CA ASN A 215 20.01 31.15 -31.58
C ASN A 215 20.76 32.32 -30.90
N THR A 216 21.87 32.06 -30.21
CA THR A 216 22.73 33.10 -29.61
C THR A 216 23.76 33.69 -30.57
N VAL A 217 23.99 33.06 -31.74
CA VAL A 217 24.98 33.54 -32.73
C VAL A 217 24.36 34.56 -33.70
N ASP A 218 23.05 34.52 -33.93
CA ASP A 218 22.36 35.42 -34.87
C ASP A 218 22.00 36.80 -34.28
N THR A 219 22.18 37.03 -32.97
CA THR A 219 21.82 38.30 -32.33
C THR A 219 22.95 39.32 -32.20
N ASP A 220 24.18 39.00 -32.60
CA ASP A 220 25.36 39.87 -32.33
C ASP A 220 26.03 40.49 -33.59
N SER A 221 25.37 40.45 -34.76
CA SER A 221 25.95 40.97 -36.02
C SER A 221 25.15 42.09 -36.73
N SER A 222 24.33 42.87 -36.02
CA SER A 222 23.85 44.15 -36.56
C SER A 222 24.25 45.32 -35.67
N SER A 223 25.49 45.78 -35.88
CA SER A 223 26.08 47.05 -35.47
C SER A 223 25.16 48.26 -35.78
N SER A 224 24.73 49.03 -34.77
CA SER A 224 25.29 50.34 -34.35
C SER A 224 24.55 51.57 -34.97
N PRO A 225 24.80 52.84 -34.56
CA PRO A 225 23.97 53.58 -33.60
C PRO A 225 23.46 54.98 -34.08
N SER A 226 22.55 55.58 -33.29
CA SER A 226 22.20 57.04 -33.20
C SER A 226 21.27 57.64 -34.29
N PRO A 227 20.54 58.78 -34.06
CA PRO A 227 20.68 59.77 -32.96
C PRO A 227 19.37 60.19 -32.24
N VAL A 228 19.56 61.00 -31.20
CA VAL A 228 18.58 61.80 -30.45
C VAL A 228 17.62 62.56 -31.37
N VAL A 229 16.32 62.51 -31.08
CA VAL A 229 15.38 63.58 -31.44
C VAL A 229 14.58 63.93 -30.18
N ASP A 230 14.90 65.10 -29.64
CA ASP A 230 14.08 65.84 -28.69
C ASP A 230 12.93 66.48 -29.46
N VAL A 231 11.68 66.19 -29.10
CA VAL A 231 10.53 67.05 -29.44
C VAL A 231 9.62 67.13 -28.22
N SER A 232 9.57 68.35 -27.71
CA SER A 232 8.62 68.90 -26.75
C SER A 232 7.14 68.75 -27.15
N ASP A 233 6.28 68.85 -26.12
CA ASP A 233 4.82 69.11 -26.12
C ASP A 233 3.87 67.95 -26.46
N ALA A 234 3.09 67.49 -25.47
CA ALA A 234 1.76 68.04 -25.21
C ALA A 234 0.95 67.20 -24.19
N ALA A 235 0.38 67.90 -23.20
CA ALA A 235 -0.70 67.55 -22.27
C ALA A 235 -0.41 66.57 -21.11
#